data_AF-A0A1G1YSL6-F1
#
_entry.id   AF-A0A1G1YSL6-F1
#
_cell.length_a   1.000
_cell.length_b   1.000
_cell.length_c   1.000
_cell.angle_alpha   90.00
_cell.angle_beta   90.00
_cell.angle_gamma   90.00
#
_symmetry.space_group_name_H-M   'P 1'
#
loop_
_entity.id
_entity.type
_entity.pdbx_description
1 polymer ?
#
loop_
_entity_poly.entity_id
_entity_poly.type
_entity_poly.pdbx_seq_one_letter_code
_entity_poly.pdbx_strand_id
1 'polypeptide(L)'
;MDIRLPLNFDQSPRNFLQRCGYVAFTDPNSGQQSFTRRFGRDFYPRFHIYLKDVDGSSVLSLHLDQKKPSYPGAHAHSGEYDGTVVEQEAARISGLLKNQLGNQAQQQPSPKRGLFHHLFR
;
A
#
# COMPACT_ATOMS: atom_id res chain seq x y z
N MET A 1 2.36 9.82 -6.95
CA MET A 1 1.92 8.78 -7.89
C MET A 1 0.79 8.00 -7.26
N ASP A 2 -0.30 7.77 -7.98
CA ASP A 2 -1.47 7.10 -7.43
C ASP A 2 -1.61 5.68 -7.99
N ILE A 3 -1.78 4.70 -7.11
CA ILE A 3 -1.94 3.28 -7.46
C ILE A 3 -3.33 2.85 -7.01
N ARG A 4 -4.17 2.43 -7.96
CA ARG A 4 -5.52 1.95 -7.66
C ARG A 4 -5.47 0.46 -7.28
N LEU A 5 -6.05 0.12 -6.13
CA LEU A 5 -6.29 -1.26 -5.76
C LEU A 5 -7.55 -1.76 -6.47
N PRO A 6 -7.55 -3.00 -6.98
CA PRO A 6 -8.73 -3.54 -7.65
C PRO A 6 -9.82 -3.86 -6.62
N LEU A 7 -11.09 -3.79 -7.05
CA LEU A 7 -12.24 -4.02 -6.18
C LEU A 7 -12.30 -5.43 -5.57
N ASN A 8 -11.68 -6.42 -6.21
CA ASN A 8 -11.60 -7.81 -5.75
C ASN A 8 -10.39 -8.09 -4.85
N PHE A 9 -9.83 -7.07 -4.21
CA PHE A 9 -8.67 -7.25 -3.34
C PHE A 9 -9.09 -7.82 -1.97
N ASP A 10 -9.04 -9.15 -1.83
CA ASP A 10 -9.51 -9.85 -0.62
C ASP A 10 -8.66 -9.60 0.65
N GLN A 11 -7.57 -8.82 0.58
CA GLN A 11 -6.73 -8.52 1.74
C GLN A 11 -6.92 -7.09 2.21
N SER A 12 -6.72 -6.83 3.50
CA SER A 12 -6.66 -5.47 4.02
C SER A 12 -5.50 -4.70 3.35
N PRO A 13 -5.71 -3.49 2.80
CA PRO A 13 -4.64 -2.64 2.27
C PRO A 13 -3.50 -2.43 3.26
N ARG A 14 -3.83 -2.36 4.55
CA ARG A 14 -2.86 -2.28 5.65
C ARG A 14 -1.89 -3.47 5.66
N ASN A 15 -2.41 -4.69 5.59
CA ASN A 15 -1.59 -5.91 5.63
C ASN A 15 -0.71 -6.00 4.39
N PHE A 16 -1.23 -5.61 3.24
CA PHE A 16 -0.46 -5.54 2.00
C PHE A 16 0.71 -4.55 2.10
N LEU A 17 0.45 -3.34 2.60
CA LEU A 17 1.48 -2.31 2.78
C LEU A 17 2.55 -2.74 3.80
N GLN A 18 2.16 -3.42 4.88
CA GLN A 18 3.11 -4.01 5.84
C GLN A 18 4.04 -5.01 5.18
N ARG A 19 3.51 -5.91 4.33
CA ARG A 19 4.33 -6.84 3.54
C ARG A 19 5.21 -6.14 2.51
N CYS A 20 4.80 -4.96 2.04
CA CYS A 20 5.62 -4.11 1.18
C CYS A 20 6.73 -3.35 1.93
N GLY A 21 6.82 -3.49 3.26
CA GLY A 21 7.82 -2.83 4.11
C GLY A 21 7.41 -1.47 4.63
N TYR A 22 6.12 -1.11 4.54
CA TYR A 22 5.59 0.13 5.09
C TYR A 22 5.07 -0.06 6.51
N VAL A 23 5.26 0.95 7.34
CA VAL A 23 4.77 1.00 8.72
C VAL A 23 3.63 2.00 8.80
N ALA A 24 2.56 1.63 9.51
CA ALA A 24 1.47 2.54 9.78
C ALA A 24 1.98 3.74 10.59
N PHE A 25 1.62 4.93 10.17
CA PHE A 25 1.95 6.20 10.80
C PHE A 25 0.65 6.97 10.96
N THR A 26 0.35 7.38 12.18
CA THR A 26 -0.76 8.30 12.45
C THR A 26 -0.14 9.67 12.63
N ASP A 27 -0.54 10.64 11.80
CA ASP A 27 -0.10 12.01 11.98
C ASP A 27 -0.63 12.54 13.33
N PRO A 28 0.24 12.96 14.26
CA PRO A 28 -0.18 13.46 15.56
C PRO A 28 -1.01 14.75 15.47
N ASN A 29 -0.89 15.52 14.39
CA ASN A 29 -1.59 16.80 14.24
C ASN A 29 -2.99 16.63 13.63
N SER A 30 -3.08 15.85 12.55
CA SER A 30 -4.34 15.65 11.81
C SER A 30 -5.12 14.40 12.23
N GLY A 31 -4.48 13.46 12.94
CA GLY A 31 -5.04 12.14 13.21
C GLY A 31 -5.15 11.24 11.97
N GLN A 32 -4.67 11.71 10.80
CA GLN A 32 -4.78 10.97 9.56
C GLN A 32 -3.85 9.74 9.58
N GLN A 33 -4.42 8.58 9.27
CA GLN A 33 -3.64 7.36 9.10
C GLN A 33 -2.98 7.34 7.72
N SER A 34 -1.69 7.08 7.72
CA SER A 34 -0.86 6.92 6.55
C SER A 34 0.15 5.81 6.76
N PHE A 35 0.96 5.56 5.74
CA PHE A 35 1.97 4.51 5.75
C PHE A 35 3.30 5.09 5.31
N THR A 36 4.37 4.79 6.04
CA THR A 36 5.69 5.33 5.73
C THR A 36 6.75 4.24 5.61
N ARG A 37 7.72 4.46 4.73
CA ARG A 37 8.92 3.62 4.59
C ARG A 37 10.14 4.53 4.52
N ARG A 38 11.00 4.46 5.54
CA ARG A 38 12.21 5.28 5.64
C ARG A 38 13.36 4.62 4.90
N PHE A 39 14.26 5.42 4.32
CA PHE A 39 15.47 4.92 3.65
C PHE A 39 16.62 4.64 4.63
N GLY A 40 16.59 5.25 5.82
CA GLY A 40 17.64 5.12 6.83
C GLY A 40 17.13 5.34 8.25
N ARG A 41 18.06 5.71 9.14
CA ARG A 41 17.76 6.02 10.56
C ARG A 41 17.05 7.36 10.72
N ASP A 42 17.34 8.29 9.80
CA ASP A 42 16.76 9.62 9.80
C ASP A 42 15.27 9.60 9.45
N PHE A 43 14.58 10.67 9.80
CA PHE A 43 13.14 10.80 9.55
C PHE A 43 12.83 11.04 8.06
N TYR A 44 13.78 11.62 7.33
CA TYR A 44 13.74 11.86 5.90
C TYR A 44 15.05 11.37 5.25
N PRO A 45 15.07 10.98 3.97
CA PRO A 45 13.90 10.85 3.10
C PRO A 45 13.03 9.64 3.50
N ARG A 46 11.74 9.69 3.15
CA ARG A 46 10.81 8.58 3.36
C ARG A 46 9.75 8.54 2.27
N PHE A 47 9.33 7.35 1.89
CA PHE A 47 8.08 7.19 1.16
C PHE A 47 6.91 7.37 2.10
N HIS A 48 5.87 8.00 1.60
CA HIS A 48 4.64 8.30 2.32
C HIS A 48 3.45 7.91 1.44
N ILE A 49 2.62 7.01 1.93
CA ILE A 49 1.42 6.53 1.26
C ILE A 49 0.20 6.96 2.06
N TYR A 50 -0.71 7.66 1.40
CA TYR A 50 -2.05 7.91 1.88
C TYR A 50 -3.02 6.92 1.24
N LEU A 51 -3.88 6.32 2.07
CA LEU A 51 -5.01 5.54 1.58
C LEU A 51 -6.18 6.50 1.36
N LYS A 52 -6.70 6.54 0.13
CA LYS A 52 -7.87 7.33 -0.24
C LYS A 52 -8.92 6.39 -0.81
N ASP A 53 -10.16 6.49 -0.38
CA ASP A 53 -11.25 5.78 -1.03
C ASP A 53 -11.87 6.69 -2.10
N VAL A 54 -11.84 6.24 -3.35
CA VAL A 54 -12.31 6.97 -4.53
C VAL A 54 -13.21 6.05 -5.32
N ASP A 55 -14.49 6.42 -5.49
CA ASP A 55 -15.48 5.66 -6.26
C ASP A 55 -15.60 4.19 -5.84
N GLY A 56 -15.52 3.92 -4.52
CA GLY A 56 -15.57 2.56 -3.96
C GLY A 56 -14.28 1.74 -4.15
N SER A 57 -13.25 2.32 -4.76
CA SER A 57 -11.91 1.72 -4.88
C SER A 57 -10.93 2.39 -3.94
N SER A 58 -10.07 1.61 -3.29
CA SER A 58 -8.98 2.17 -2.49
C SER A 58 -7.79 2.55 -3.37
N VAL A 59 -7.30 3.78 -3.22
CA VAL A 59 -6.20 4.38 -3.96
C VAL A 59 -5.05 4.66 -3.01
N LEU A 60 -3.86 4.17 -3.36
CA LEU A 60 -2.61 4.44 -2.66
C LEU A 60 -1.94 5.65 -3.31
N SER A 61 -1.94 6.77 -2.61
CA SER A 61 -1.30 8.00 -3.06
C SER A 61 0.12 8.06 -2.49
N LEU A 62 1.11 7.72 -3.33
CA LEU A 62 2.53 7.61 -2.99
C LEU A 62 3.27 8.92 -3.23
N HIS A 63 4.01 9.36 -2.21
CA HIS A 63 4.87 10.54 -2.22
C HIS A 63 6.25 10.20 -1.67
N LEU A 64 7.26 10.97 -2.10
CA LEU A 64 8.60 10.96 -1.51
C LEU A 64 8.78 12.24 -0.70
N ASP A 65 8.81 12.11 0.62
CA ASP A 65 9.13 13.23 1.50
C ASP A 65 10.66 13.32 1.62
N GLN A 66 11.28 14.33 1.01
CA GLN A 66 12.73 14.55 1.10
C GLN A 66 13.16 15.34 2.35
N LYS A 67 12.30 16.21 2.87
CA LYS A 67 12.58 17.07 4.03
C LYS A 67 11.30 17.35 4.82
N LYS A 68 11.46 17.88 6.04
CA LYS A 68 10.33 18.37 6.83
C LYS A 68 9.59 19.46 6.04
N PRO A 69 8.27 19.37 5.85
CA PRO A 69 7.53 20.41 5.17
C PRO A 69 7.70 21.74 5.93
N SER A 70 8.31 22.71 5.28
CA SER A 70 8.50 24.07 5.80
C SER A 70 7.36 24.97 5.29
N TYR A 71 6.19 24.91 5.93
CA TYR A 71 5.05 25.86 5.77
C TYR A 71 4.44 26.07 4.34
N PRO A 72 3.21 26.59 4.23
CA PRO A 72 2.39 26.45 3.02
C PRO A 72 2.79 27.45 1.93
N GLY A 73 2.98 26.96 0.70
CA GLY A 73 3.19 27.79 -0.49
C GLY A 73 4.47 27.51 -1.28
N ALA A 74 5.39 26.69 -0.75
CA ALA A 74 6.55 26.27 -1.52
C ALA A 74 6.16 25.12 -2.47
N HIS A 75 5.80 25.48 -3.71
CA HIS A 75 5.82 24.55 -4.83
C HIS A 75 7.23 23.96 -4.93
N ALA A 76 7.39 22.71 -4.47
CA ALA A 76 8.66 22.01 -4.53
C ALA A 76 8.93 21.59 -5.98
N HIS A 77 9.65 22.42 -6.73
CA HIS A 77 10.26 22.09 -8.01
C HIS A 77 11.48 21.15 -7.84
N SER A 78 11.33 20.05 -7.11
CA SER A 78 12.40 19.04 -6.88
C SER A 78 12.25 17.78 -7.74
N GLY A 79 11.45 17.86 -8.81
CA GLY A 79 10.65 16.70 -9.28
C GLY A 79 11.29 15.69 -10.23
N GLU A 80 12.42 15.95 -10.89
CA GLU A 80 12.91 15.01 -11.93
C GLU A 80 13.44 13.70 -11.32
N TYR A 81 14.33 13.80 -10.33
CA TYR A 81 14.82 12.62 -9.61
C TYR A 81 13.73 12.00 -8.72
N ASP A 82 12.88 12.82 -8.10
CA ASP A 82 11.76 12.36 -7.29
C ASP A 82 10.76 11.54 -8.11
N GLY A 83 10.50 11.94 -9.35
CA GLY A 83 9.67 11.21 -10.30
C GLY A 83 10.20 9.80 -10.51
N THR A 84 11.48 9.66 -10.88
CA THR A 84 12.08 8.34 -11.15
C THR A 84 12.05 7.42 -9.93
N VAL A 85 12.35 7.92 -8.73
CA VAL A 85 12.36 7.11 -7.49
C VAL A 85 10.95 6.70 -7.08
N VAL A 86 9.99 7.63 -7.17
CA VAL A 86 8.58 7.35 -6.88
C VAL A 86 7.98 6.37 -7.91
N GLU A 87 8.34 6.50 -9.19
CA GLU A 87 7.91 5.59 -10.25
C GLU A 87 8.46 4.18 -10.05
N GLN A 88 9.74 4.03 -9.71
CA GLN A 88 10.34 2.73 -9.40
C GLN A 88 9.65 2.07 -8.21
N GLU A 89 9.37 2.83 -7.15
CA GLU A 89 8.65 2.29 -6.00
C GLU A 89 7.20 1.95 -6.34
N ALA A 90 6.52 2.76 -7.15
CA ALA A 90 5.18 2.47 -7.64
C ALA A 90 5.15 1.21 -8.51
N ALA A 91 6.15 1.02 -9.38
CA ALA A 91 6.32 -0.18 -10.18
C ALA A 91 6.54 -1.41 -9.29
N ARG A 92 7.36 -1.29 -8.24
CA ARG A 92 7.60 -2.37 -7.27
C ARG A 92 6.32 -2.77 -6.53
N ILE A 93 5.57 -1.80 -6.00
CA ILE A 93 4.29 -2.05 -5.32
C ILE A 93 3.29 -2.69 -6.28
N SER A 94 3.23 -2.21 -7.53
CA SER A 94 2.34 -2.76 -8.57
C SER A 94 2.71 -4.22 -8.93
N GLY A 95 4.00 -4.54 -9.00
CA GLY A 95 4.47 -5.92 -9.19
C GLY A 95 4.06 -6.85 -8.05
N LEU A 96 4.23 -6.40 -6.80
CA LEU A 96 3.79 -7.14 -5.62
C LEU A 96 2.27 -7.34 -5.59
N LEU A 97 1.50 -6.32 -6.00
CA LEU A 97 0.04 -6.40 -6.12
C LEU A 97 -0.36 -7.47 -7.15
N LYS A 98 0.24 -7.48 -8.33
CA LYS A 98 -0.01 -8.51 -9.36
C LYS A 98 0.27 -9.92 -8.85
N ASN A 99 1.41 -10.11 -8.19
CA ASN A 99 1.77 -11.40 -7.59
C ASN A 99 0.75 -11.82 -6.53
N GLN A 100 0.27 -10.87 -5.73
CA GLN A 100 -0.72 -11.13 -4.70
C GLN A 100 -2.08 -11.56 -5.31
N LEU A 101 -2.53 -10.89 -6.37
CA LEU A 101 -3.74 -11.27 -7.10
C LEU A 101 -3.59 -12.64 -7.77
N GLY A 102 -2.43 -12.94 -8.35
CA GLY A 102 -2.14 -14.25 -8.93
C GLY A 102 -2.20 -15.37 -7.90
N ASN A 103 -1.68 -15.14 -6.69
CA ASN A 103 -1.77 -16.09 -5.59
C ASN A 103 -3.22 -16.29 -5.09
N GLN A 104 -4.06 -15.24 -5.09
CA GLN A 104 -5.48 -15.35 -4.72
C GLN A 104 -6.25 -16.25 -5.70
N ALA A 105 -6.02 -16.07 -7.01
CA ALA A 105 -6.62 -16.92 -8.04
C ALA A 105 -6.24 -18.41 -7.88
N GLN A 106 -5.03 -18.71 -7.39
CA GLN A 106 -4.58 -20.08 -7.15
C GLN A 106 -5.12 -20.70 -5.84
N GLN A 107 -5.56 -19.87 -4.88
CA GLN A 107 -6.00 -20.30 -3.55
C GLN A 107 -7.51 -20.52 -3.42
N GLN A 108 -8.26 -20.60 -4.53
CA GLN A 108 -9.65 -21.05 -4.47
C GLN A 108 -9.70 -22.51 -3.98
N PRO A 109 -10.28 -22.77 -2.79
CA PRO A 109 -10.26 -24.11 -2.23
C PRO A 109 -11.11 -25.02 -3.09
N SER A 110 -10.51 -26.11 -3.59
CA SER A 110 -11.25 -27.29 -4.03
C SER A 110 -12.28 -27.66 -2.96
N PRO A 111 -13.55 -27.93 -3.32
CA PRO A 111 -14.60 -28.19 -2.35
C PRO A 111 -14.16 -29.36 -1.46
N LYS A 112 -14.00 -29.08 -0.15
CA LYS A 112 -13.73 -30.12 0.83
C LYS A 112 -14.91 -31.09 0.78
N ARG A 113 -14.72 -32.23 0.11
CA ARG A 113 -15.66 -33.34 0.11
C ARG A 113 -15.99 -33.67 1.56
N GLY A 114 -17.27 -33.58 1.91
CA GLY A 114 -17.76 -33.80 3.27
C GLY A 114 -17.31 -35.15 3.82
N LEU A 115 -16.52 -35.10 4.87
CA LEU A 115 -16.06 -36.24 5.67
C LEU A 115 -16.99 -36.48 6.88
N PHE A 116 -18.30 -36.32 6.69
CA PHE A 116 -19.30 -36.66 7.70
C PHE A 116 -20.39 -37.50 7.05
N HIS A 117 -20.05 -38.75 6.74
CA HIS A 117 -21.03 -39.73 6.27
C HIS A 117 -20.82 -41.11 6.90
N HIS A 118 -20.48 -41.17 8.18
CA HIS A 118 -20.56 -42.40 8.99
C HIS A 118 -20.78 -42.03 10.46
N LEU A 119 -21.79 -42.65 11.09
CA LEU A 119 -22.32 -42.44 12.46
C LEU A 119 -23.45 -41.40 12.44
N PHE A 120 -24.74 -41.77 12.51
CA PHE A 120 -25.36 -42.70 13.44
C PHE A 120 -26.47 -43.53 12.76
N ARG A 121 -26.39 -44.84 12.97
CA ARG A 121 -27.45 -45.83 12.81
C ARG A 121 -27.99 -46.14 14.21
#